data_AF-A0A7M2XQ96-F1
#
_entry.id   AF-A0A7M2XQ96-F1
#
_cell.length_a   1.000
_cell.length_b   1.000
_cell.length_c   1.000
_cell.angle_alpha   90.00
_cell.angle_beta   90.00
_cell.angle_gamma   90.00
#
_symmetry.space_group_name_H-M   'P 1'
#
loop_
_entity.id
_entity.type
_entity.pdbx_description
1 polymer ?
#
loop_
_entity_poly.entity_id
_entity_poly.type
_entity_poly.pdbx_seq_one_letter_code
_entity_poly.pdbx_strand_id
1 'polypeptide(L)'
;MAYRLSNKQVEAIMRNSLLQRQLRITGRQVASRAQSITRSDGGTAEISLVTGIRPRGRAYTNVQSSSADEEYGTSTRKRRRALGRAARER
;
A
#
# COMPACT_ATOMS: atom_id res chain seq x y z
N MET A 1 -0.04 -33.44 10.59
CA MET A 1 -1.16 -32.54 10.95
C MET A 1 -0.69 -31.10 10.76
N ALA A 2 -1.29 -30.32 9.85
CA ALA A 2 -0.94 -28.91 9.70
C ALA A 2 -1.58 -28.10 10.83
N TYR A 3 -0.77 -27.41 11.63
CA TYR A 3 -1.27 -26.51 12.67
C TYR A 3 -2.08 -25.38 12.02
N ARG A 4 -3.36 -25.24 12.39
CA ARG A 4 -4.26 -24.21 11.87
C ARG A 4 -4.70 -23.29 13.00
N LEU A 5 -4.51 -22.00 12.80
CA LEU A 5 -4.95 -20.99 13.76
C LEU A 5 -6.49 -20.87 13.80
N SER A 6 -6.97 -20.75 15.03
CA SER A 6 -8.10 -19.93 15.47
C SER A 6 -8.55 -18.79 14.57
N ASN A 7 -9.83 -18.67 14.17
CA ASN A 7 -10.33 -17.37 13.66
C ASN A 7 -10.12 -16.25 14.71
N LYS A 8 -10.35 -16.55 16.00
CA LYS A 8 -10.09 -15.62 17.10
C LYS A 8 -8.60 -15.30 17.25
N GLN A 9 -7.73 -16.30 17.06
CA GLN A 9 -6.28 -16.10 17.10
C GLN A 9 -5.79 -15.23 15.94
N VAL A 10 -6.30 -15.45 14.72
CA VAL A 10 -6.00 -14.60 13.55
C VAL A 10 -6.47 -13.17 13.79
N GLU A 11 -7.67 -12.97 14.33
CA GLU A 11 -8.17 -11.63 14.64
C GLU A 11 -7.31 -10.93 15.70
N ALA A 12 -6.91 -11.62 16.76
CA ALA A 12 -6.02 -11.08 17.79
C ALA A 12 -4.66 -10.66 17.21
N ILE A 13 -4.09 -11.48 16.32
CA ILE A 13 -2.85 -11.13 15.61
C ILE A 13 -3.05 -9.89 14.74
N MET A 14 -4.14 -9.81 13.97
CA MET A 14 -4.42 -8.67 13.09
C MET A 14 -4.70 -7.37 13.85
N ARG A 15 -5.25 -7.47 15.06
CA ARG A 15 -5.47 -6.33 15.97
C ARG A 15 -4.23 -5.95 16.77
N ASN A 16 -3.16 -6.73 16.71
CA ASN A 16 -1.91 -6.45 17.41
C ASN A 16 -1.29 -5.12 16.94
N SER A 17 -0.94 -4.26 17.90
CA SER A 17 -0.40 -2.92 17.63
C SER A 17 0.96 -2.94 16.93
N LEU A 18 1.82 -3.92 17.23
CA LEU A 18 3.13 -4.07 16.59
C LEU A 18 2.98 -4.48 15.13
N LEU A 19 2.07 -5.41 14.83
CA LEU A 19 1.78 -5.79 13.44
C LEU A 19 1.26 -4.57 12.66
N GLN A 20 0.28 -3.86 13.20
CA GLN A 20 -0.28 -2.68 12.53
C GLN A 20 0.76 -1.57 12.34
N ARG A 21 1.65 -1.37 13.33
CA ARG A 21 2.77 -0.46 13.22
C ARG A 21 3.71 -0.88 12.09
N GLN A 22 4.05 -2.16 11.99
CA GLN A 22 4.93 -2.66 10.94
C GLN A 22 4.31 -2.52 9.55
N LEU A 23 3.02 -2.84 9.40
CA LEU A 23 2.28 -2.62 8.15
C LEU A 23 2.33 -1.15 7.72
N ARG A 24 2.15 -0.23 8.68
CA ARG A 24 2.24 1.22 8.43
C ARG A 24 3.65 1.66 8.02
N ILE A 25 4.69 1.11 8.64
CA ILE A 25 6.09 1.41 8.29
C ILE A 25 6.38 0.97 6.85
N THR A 26 6.05 -0.27 6.51
CA THR A 26 6.22 -0.78 5.14
C THR A 26 5.42 0.03 4.13
N GLY A 27 4.17 0.39 4.46
CA GLY A 27 3.36 1.27 3.62
C GLY A 27 4.02 2.63 3.40
N ARG A 28 4.57 3.25 4.45
CA ARG A 28 5.27 4.55 4.36
C ARG A 28 6.50 4.50 3.48
N GLN A 29 7.28 3.42 3.54
CA GLN A 29 8.44 3.24 2.67
C GLN A 29 8.02 3.18 1.18
N VAL A 30 6.99 2.39 0.87
CA VAL A 30 6.44 2.30 -0.49
C VAL A 30 5.85 3.64 -0.94
N ALA A 31 5.09 4.32 -0.07
CA ALA A 31 4.51 5.62 -0.37
C ALA A 31 5.56 6.68 -0.66
N SER A 32 6.62 6.75 0.16
CA SER A 32 7.73 7.67 -0.05
C SER A 32 8.45 7.40 -1.37
N ARG A 33 8.72 6.13 -1.69
CA ARG A 33 9.36 5.76 -2.96
C ARG A 33 8.47 6.09 -4.16
N ALA A 34 7.18 5.79 -4.08
CA ALA A 34 6.22 6.13 -5.13
C ALA A 34 6.15 7.65 -5.34
N GLN A 35 6.09 8.44 -4.26
CA GLN A 35 6.07 9.89 -4.34
C GLN A 35 7.33 10.44 -5.02
N SER A 36 8.50 9.87 -4.71
CA SER A 36 9.75 10.23 -5.37
C SER A 36 9.75 9.90 -6.86
N ILE A 37 9.28 8.71 -7.25
CA ILE A 37 9.16 8.30 -8.66
C ILE A 37 8.20 9.24 -9.41
N THR A 38 7.04 9.54 -8.83
CA THR A 38 6.09 10.48 -9.41
C THR A 38 6.77 11.82 -9.68
N ARG A 39 7.46 12.39 -8.68
CA ARG A 39 8.14 13.69 -8.80
C ARG A 39 9.29 13.66 -9.80
N SER A 40 10.13 12.62 -9.79
CA SER A 40 11.27 12.50 -10.72
C SER A 40 10.81 12.44 -12.17
N ASP A 41 9.65 11.82 -12.41
CA ASP A 41 9.12 11.68 -13.76
C ASP A 41 8.31 12.93 -14.17
N GLY A 42 8.09 13.91 -13.27
CA GLY A 42 7.31 15.12 -13.51
C GLY A 42 5.79 14.93 -13.37
N GLY A 43 5.37 13.94 -12.59
CA GLY A 43 3.98 13.70 -12.23
C GLY A 43 3.53 14.61 -11.08
N THR A 44 2.21 14.77 -10.94
CA THR A 44 1.59 15.61 -9.92
C THR A 44 0.76 14.81 -8.94
N ALA A 45 0.71 13.48 -9.08
CA ALA A 45 -0.01 12.62 -8.16
C ALA A 45 0.48 12.75 -6.71
N GLU A 46 -0.48 12.88 -5.81
CA GLU A 46 -0.26 12.81 -4.37
C GLU A 46 -0.40 11.36 -3.92
N ILE A 47 0.59 10.89 -3.14
CA ILE A 47 0.60 9.54 -2.62
C ILE A 47 0.21 9.54 -1.15
N SER A 48 -0.83 8.79 -0.80
CA SER A 48 -1.38 8.72 0.55
C SER A 48 -1.48 7.28 1.07
N LEU A 49 -1.74 7.16 2.38
CA LEU A 49 -1.85 5.89 3.07
C LEU A 49 -3.23 5.76 3.70
N VAL A 50 -3.88 4.63 3.44
CA VAL A 50 -5.14 4.26 4.09
C VAL A 50 -4.95 2.97 4.85
N THR A 51 -5.18 3.00 6.16
CA THR A 51 -5.02 1.85 7.04
C THR A 51 -6.35 1.44 7.65
N GLY A 52 -6.51 0.16 7.95
CA GLY A 52 -7.68 -0.31 8.69
C GLY A 52 -7.72 -1.82 8.84
N ILE A 53 -8.90 -2.31 9.21
CA ILE A 53 -9.21 -3.73 9.32
C ILE A 53 -10.39 -4.01 8.38
N ARG A 54 -10.22 -4.97 7.46
CA ARG A 54 -11.31 -5.40 6.55
C ARG A 54 -12.35 -6.21 7.31
N PRO A 55 -13.57 -6.37 6.75
CA PRO A 55 -14.50 -7.38 7.23
C PRO A 55 -13.79 -8.74 7.39
N ARG A 56 -14.07 -9.44 8.48
CA ARG A 56 -13.40 -10.70 8.90
C ARG A 56 -11.96 -10.54 9.44
N GLY A 57 -11.59 -9.32 9.84
CA GLY A 57 -10.46 -9.10 10.75
C GLY A 57 -9.09 -8.94 10.09
N ARG A 58 -8.96 -8.94 8.75
CA ARG A 58 -7.65 -8.77 8.10
C ARG A 58 -7.20 -7.31 8.12
N ALA A 59 -6.11 -7.02 8.84
CA ALA A 59 -5.48 -5.69 8.83
C ALA A 59 -4.90 -5.36 7.45
N TYR A 60 -4.91 -4.09 7.07
CA TYR A 60 -4.36 -3.62 5.81
C TYR A 60 -3.73 -2.23 5.91
N THR A 61 -2.80 -1.96 5.00
CA THR A 61 -2.27 -0.64 4.70
C THR A 61 -2.20 -0.52 3.19
N ASN A 62 -3.07 0.29 2.61
CA ASN A 62 -3.09 0.58 1.18
C ASN A 62 -2.29 1.86 0.92
N VAL A 63 -1.48 1.84 -0.12
CA VAL A 63 -0.86 3.04 -0.69
C VAL A 63 -1.72 3.46 -1.88
N GLN A 64 -2.17 4.72 -1.88
CA GLN A 64 -3.09 5.25 -2.88
C GLN A 64 -2.44 6.41 -3.63
N SER A 65 -2.86 6.59 -4.88
CA SER A 65 -2.51 7.74 -5.72
C SER A 65 -3.77 8.56 -5.95
N SER A 66 -3.65 9.89 -5.94
CA SER A 66 -4.72 10.80 -6.36
C SER A 66 -4.96 10.81 -7.88
N SER A 67 -4.06 10.22 -8.67
CA SER A 67 -4.16 10.14 -10.12
C SER A 67 -4.08 8.69 -10.62
N ALA A 68 -5.20 8.16 -11.11
CA ALA A 68 -5.25 6.87 -11.78
C ALA A 68 -4.54 6.92 -13.15
N ASP A 69 -4.68 8.03 -13.88
CA ASP A 69 -4.08 8.23 -15.19
C ASP A 69 -2.56 8.13 -15.16
N GLU A 70 -1.90 8.63 -14.11
CA GLU A 70 -0.45 8.50 -13.98
C GLU A 70 -0.01 7.05 -13.72
N GLU A 71 -0.84 6.24 -13.05
CA GLU A 71 -0.51 4.85 -12.76
C GLU A 71 -0.74 3.92 -13.95
N TYR A 72 -1.83 4.16 -14.69
CA TYR A 72 -2.30 3.27 -15.75
C TYR A 72 -2.06 3.81 -17.17
N GLY A 73 -1.88 5.12 -17.32
CA GLY A 73 -1.87 5.80 -18.62
C GLY A 73 -3.27 5.98 -19.20
N THR A 74 -3.38 6.89 -20.16
CA THR A 74 -4.58 7.08 -20.99
C THR A 74 -4.15 7.26 -22.45
N SER A 75 -5.09 7.54 -23.36
CA SER A 75 -4.75 7.90 -24.74
C SER A 75 -3.90 9.17 -24.86
N THR A 76 -3.97 10.07 -23.88
CA THR A 76 -3.29 11.37 -23.90
C THR A 76 -2.25 11.53 -22.79
N ARG A 77 -2.22 10.64 -21.79
CA ARG A 77 -1.29 10.70 -20.66
C ARG A 77 -0.38 9.48 -20.62
N LYS A 78 0.94 9.74 -20.56
CA LYS A 78 1.94 8.69 -20.41
C LYS A 78 1.79 7.98 -19.07
N ARG A 79 1.86 6.65 -19.10
CA ARG A 79 1.92 5.81 -17.91
C ARG A 79 3.25 5.96 -17.17
N ARG A 80 3.21 6.29 -15.88
CA ARG A 80 4.37 6.38 -14.97
C ARG A 80 4.54 5.15 -14.10
N ARG A 81 3.41 4.59 -13.65
CA ARG A 81 3.34 3.37 -12.82
C ARG A 81 4.15 3.47 -11.51
N ALA A 82 4.05 4.60 -10.83
CA ALA A 82 4.85 4.90 -9.64
C ALA A 82 4.57 3.93 -8.50
N LEU A 83 3.31 3.57 -8.24
CA LEU A 83 2.94 2.61 -7.20
C LEU A 83 3.47 1.21 -7.52
N GLY A 84 3.24 0.75 -8.76
CA GLY A 84 3.70 -0.56 -9.20
C GLY A 84 5.22 -0.73 -9.19
N ARG A 85 5.97 0.34 -9.50
CA ARG A 85 7.44 0.36 -9.43
C ARG A 85 7.91 0.37 -7.97
N ALA A 86 7.36 1.25 -7.14
CA ALA A 86 7.72 1.35 -5.73
C ALA A 86 7.48 0.03 -4.96
N ALA A 87 6.41 -0.69 -5.28
CA ALA A 87 6.09 -1.95 -4.61
C ALA A 87 7.03 -3.12 -4.94
N ARG A 88 7.72 -3.08 -6.09
CA ARG A 88 8.64 -4.16 -6.54
C ARG A 88 10.03 -4.05 -5.94
N GLU A 89 10.47 -2.84 -5.62
CA GLU A 89 11.84 -2.52 -5.22
C GLU A 89 11.98 -2.41 -3.69
N ARG A 90 11.13 -3.12 -2.93
CA ARG A 90 11.05 -3.08 -1.46
C ARG A 90 11.72 -4.29 -0.81
#